data_AF-A0A0T5ZCH4-F1
#
_entry.id   AF-A0A0T5ZCH4-F1
#
_cell.length_a   1.000
_cell.length_b   1.000
_cell.length_c   1.000
_cell.angle_alpha   90.00
_cell.angle_beta   90.00
_cell.angle_gamma   90.00
#
_symmetry.space_group_name_H-M   'P 1'
#
loop_
_entity.id
_entity.type
_entity.pdbx_description
1 polymer ?
#
loop_
_entity_poly.entity_id
_entity_poly.type
_entity_poly.pdbx_seq_one_letter_code
_entity_poly.pdbx_strand_id
1 'polypeptide(L)' 'DGQPKLKPLSELRALYAGIGQNKRIITYCNRGKQSALTYFVLRQLGYEAAAYDGAWFEWSNDSTLPIERDGDGAH' A
#
# COMPACT_ATOMS: atom_id res chain seq x y z
N ASP A 1 -18.09 6.37 -20.96
CA ASP A 1 -18.84 5.13 -20.61
C ASP A 1 -19.10 4.99 -19.10
N GLY A 2 -18.62 5.90 -18.23
CA GLY A 2 -18.96 5.86 -16.79
C GLY A 2 -18.22 4.78 -15.99
N GLN A 3 -17.36 4.01 -16.66
CA GLN A 3 -16.55 2.99 -16.02
C GLN A 3 -15.41 3.65 -15.21
N PRO A 4 -15.08 3.13 -14.03
CA PRO A 4 -13.90 3.56 -13.28
C PRO A 4 -12.65 3.37 -14.15
N LYS A 5 -11.82 4.41 -14.21
CA LYS A 5 -10.53 4.37 -14.91
C LYS A 5 -9.44 4.82 -13.96
N LEU A 6 -8.24 4.31 -14.18
CA LEU A 6 -7.06 4.87 -13.52
C LEU A 6 -6.91 6.33 -13.93
N LYS A 7 -6.46 7.14 -12.98
CA LYS A 7 -6.03 8.51 -13.27
C LYS A 7 -4.88 8.52 -14.29
N PRO A 8 -4.68 9.62 -15.02
CA PRO A 8 -3.50 9.80 -15.86
C PRO A 8 -2.20 9.56 -15.10
N LEU A 9 -1.17 9.05 -15.78
CA LEU A 9 0.12 8.74 -15.14
C LEU A 9 0.74 9.96 -14.45
N SER A 10 0.56 11.17 -14.99
CA SER A 10 1.05 12.42 -14.37
C SER A 10 0.41 12.68 -13.00
N GLU A 11 -0.91 12.50 -12.88
CA GLU A 11 -1.62 12.62 -11.61
C GLU A 11 -1.20 11.52 -10.62
N LEU A 12 -1.04 10.28 -11.10
CA LEU A 12 -0.57 9.19 -10.25
C LEU A 12 0.86 9.47 -9.75
N ARG A 13 1.77 9.96 -10.60
CA ARG A 13 3.13 10.36 -10.15
C ARG A 13 3.07 11.42 -9.07
N ALA A 14 2.20 12.43 -9.20
CA ALA A 14 2.04 13.47 -8.19
C ALA A 14 1.49 12.92 -6.87
N LEU A 15 0.49 12.03 -6.93
CA LEU A 15 -0.10 11.40 -5.74
C LEU A 15 0.91 10.56 -4.94
N TYR A 16 1.85 9.90 -5.64
CA TYR A 16 2.85 9.03 -5.01
C TYR A 16 4.22 9.70 -4.84
N ALA A 17 4.37 11.00 -5.13
CA ALA A 17 5.68 11.68 -5.16
C ALA A 17 6.40 11.69 -3.80
N GLY A 18 5.66 11.59 -2.68
CA GLY A 18 6.23 11.53 -1.33
C GLY A 18 6.82 10.17 -0.94
N ILE A 19 6.57 9.12 -1.74
CA ILE A 19 7.12 7.80 -1.48
C ILE A 19 8.48 7.73 -2.17
N GLY A 20 9.57 7.70 -1.40
CA GLY A 20 10.92 7.68 -1.96
C GLY A 20 11.13 6.48 -2.89
N GLN A 21 11.58 6.72 -4.12
CA GLN A 21 11.81 5.68 -5.14
C GLN A 21 12.98 4.74 -4.84
N ASN A 22 13.85 5.11 -3.90
CA ASN A 22 15.04 4.34 -3.52
C ASN A 22 14.76 3.27 -2.45
N LYS A 23 13.50 3.05 -2.08
CA LYS A 23 13.08 2.06 -1.08
C LYS A 23 12.17 1.03 -1.73
N ARG A 24 12.29 -0.22 -1.27
CA ARG A 24 11.28 -1.25 -1.54
C ARG A 24 9.99 -0.90 -0.80
N ILE A 25 8.88 -0.90 -1.53
CA ILE A 25 7.54 -0.61 -0.99
C ILE A 25 6.77 -1.91 -0.79
N ILE A 26 6.19 -2.09 0.39
CA ILE A 26 5.27 -3.20 0.69
C ILE A 26 3.87 -2.62 0.89
N THR A 27 2.92 -3.01 0.04
CA THR A 27 1.52 -2.56 0.16
C THR A 27 0.69 -3.60 0.91
N TYR A 28 -0.15 -3.16 1.84
CA TYR A 28 -1.13 -3.98 2.53
C TYR A 28 -2.46 -3.22 2.74
N CYS A 29 -3.53 -3.93 3.05
CA CYS A 29 -4.80 -3.35 3.49
C CYS A 29 -5.43 -4.29 4.54
N ASN A 30 -6.76 -4.42 4.58
CA ASN A 30 -7.42 -5.37 5.46
C ASN A 30 -7.32 -6.83 4.94
N ARG A 31 -7.58 -7.06 3.64
CA ARG A 31 -7.65 -8.39 3.01
C ARG A 31 -7.07 -8.43 1.58
N GLY A 32 -5.99 -7.71 1.33
CA GLY A 32 -5.24 -7.73 0.06
C GLY A 32 -5.87 -7.03 -1.17
N LYS A 33 -7.20 -6.88 -1.25
CA LYS A 33 -7.86 -6.38 -2.47
C LYS A 33 -7.47 -4.96 -2.86
N GLN A 34 -7.51 -4.01 -1.91
CA GLN A 34 -7.14 -2.62 -2.19
C GLN A 34 -5.62 -2.45 -2.40
N SER A 35 -4.80 -3.23 -1.69
CA SER A 35 -3.35 -3.16 -1.85
C SER A 35 -2.90 -3.67 -3.21
N ALA A 36 -3.58 -4.66 -3.80
CA ALA A 36 -3.28 -5.14 -5.15
C ALA A 36 -3.37 -4.03 -6.22
N LEU A 37 -4.37 -3.14 -6.12
CA LEU A 37 -4.50 -1.99 -7.02
C LEU A 37 -3.34 -1.00 -6.85
N THR A 38 -3.00 -0.68 -5.60
CA THR A 38 -1.87 0.22 -5.28
C THR A 38 -0.54 -0.38 -5.76
N TYR A 39 -0.32 -1.68 -5.54
CA TYR A 39 0.83 -2.41 -6.07
C TYR A 39 0.94 -2.26 -7.58
N PHE A 40 -0.14 -2.52 -8.32
CA PHE A 40 -0.15 -2.41 -9.78
C PHE A 40 0.24 -0.98 -10.24
N VAL A 41 -0.34 0.04 -9.61
CA VAL A 41 -0.03 1.44 -9.92
C VAL A 41 1.44 1.76 -9.63
N LEU A 42 1.96 1.39 -8.46
CA LEU A 42 3.35 1.65 -8.08
C LEU A 42 4.34 0.98 -9.04
N ARG A 43 4.06 -0.27 -9.46
CA ARG A 43 4.88 -0.95 -10.47
C ARG A 43 4.87 -0.21 -11.81
N GLN A 44 3.71 0.28 -12.26
CA GLN A 44 3.61 1.07 -13.48
C GLN A 44 4.33 2.42 -13.41
N LEU A 45 4.48 2.97 -12.20
CA LEU A 45 5.24 4.19 -11.96
C LEU A 45 6.76 3.95 -11.81
N GLY A 46 7.22 2.70 -11.85
CA GLY A 46 8.64 2.34 -11.79
C GLY A 46 9.17 2.04 -10.38
N TYR A 47 8.30 1.95 -9.37
CA TYR A 47 8.71 1.60 -8.02
C TYR A 47 9.04 0.11 -7.89
N GLU A 48 10.01 -0.21 -7.04
CA GLU A 48 10.18 -1.56 -6.50
C GLU A 48 9.09 -1.80 -5.44
N ALA A 49 8.03 -2.51 -5.83
CA ALA A 49 6.88 -2.77 -4.96
C ALA A 49 6.58 -4.27 -4.88
N ALA A 50 6.10 -4.72 -3.71
CA ALA A 50 5.49 -6.02 -3.51
C ALA A 50 4.18 -5.88 -2.74
N ALA A 51 3.24 -6.79 -2.98
CA ALA A 51 1.99 -6.86 -2.23
C ALA A 51 2.12 -7.91 -1.13
N TYR A 52 1.80 -7.53 0.11
CA TYR A 52 1.54 -8.48 1.20
C TYR A 52 0.05 -8.82 1.18
N ASP A 53 -0.28 -10.01 0.68
CA ASP A 53 -1.64 -10.45 0.39
C ASP A 53 -2.40 -10.91 1.64
N GLY A 54 -1.71 -11.52 2.61
CA GLY A 54 -2.28 -11.85 3.92
C GLY A 54 -2.73 -10.62 4.70
N ALA A 55 -2.06 -9.48 4.48
CA ALA A 55 -2.48 -8.16 4.91
C ALA A 55 -2.74 -8.08 6.43
N TRP A 56 -3.59 -7.16 6.87
CA TRP A 56 -3.94 -7.06 8.30
C TRP A 56 -4.57 -8.35 8.81
N PHE A 57 -5.40 -9.02 8.00
CA PHE A 57 -6.09 -10.24 8.39
C PHE A 57 -5.13 -11.36 8.83
N GLU A 58 -3.99 -11.53 8.15
CA GLU A 58 -2.96 -12.48 8.60
C GLU A 58 -2.19 -11.92 9.80
N TRP A 59 -1.69 -10.68 9.71
CA TRP A 59 -0.83 -10.08 10.73
C TRP A 59 -1.49 -10.02 12.11
N SER A 60 -2.78 -9.67 12.18
CA SER A 60 -3.51 -9.53 13.43
C SER A 60 -3.81 -10.86 14.12
N ASN A 61 -3.70 -11.99 13.41
CA ASN A 61 -3.98 -13.32 13.95
C ASN A 61 -2.75 -13.94 14.65
N ASP A 62 -1.57 -13.34 14.51
CA ASP A 62 -0.38 -13.74 15.25
C ASP A 62 -0.15 -12.77 16.41
N SER A 63 -0.40 -13.24 17.64
CA SER A 63 -0.23 -12.44 18.85
C SER A 63 1.22 -12.14 19.21
N THR A 64 2.18 -12.76 18.52
CA THR A 64 3.62 -12.52 18.72
C THR A 64 4.16 -11.36 17.88
N LEU A 65 3.39 -10.91 16.87
CA LEU A 65 3.77 -9.79 16.00
C LEU A 65 3.47 -8.43 16.65
N PRO A 66 4.31 -7.41 16.41
CA PRO A 66 4.07 -6.08 16.95
C PRO A 66 2.85 -5.42 16.29
N ILE A 67 2.06 -4.73 17.11
CA ILE A 67 0.89 -3.95 16.70
C ILE A 67 0.91 -2.63 17.48
N GLU A 68 0.88 -1.52 16.76
CA GLU A 68 0.65 -0.19 17.34
C GLU A 68 -0.85 0.08 17.43
N ARG A 69 -1.33 0.63 18.55
CA ARG A 69 -2.72 1.08 18.72
C ARG A 69 -2.77 2.57 18.96
N ASP A 70 -3.88 3.19 18.58
CA ASP A 70 -4.13 4.59 18.88
C ASP A 70 -4.07 4.81 20.41
N GLY A 71 -3.05 5.52 20.88
CA GLY A 71 -2.77 5.77 22.30
C GLY A 71 -1.40 5.25 22.78
N ASP A 72 -0.73 4.38 22.02
CA ASP A 72 0.58 3.82 22.38
C ASP A 72 1.77 4.76 22.04
N GLY A 73 1.49 6.00 21.58
CA GLY A 73 2.48 6.89 20.95
C GLY A 73 2.30 8.39 21.21
N ALA A 74 1.85 8.82 22.40
CA ALA A 74 2.10 10.19 22.84
C ALA A 74 3.56 10.34 23.32
N HIS A 75 4.48 10.48 22.37
CA HIS A 75 5.80 11.10 22.56
C HIS A 75 6.01 12.15 21.48
#